data_AF-A0A3L7TBS1-F1
#
_entry.id   AF-A0A3L7TBS1-F1
#
_cell.length_a   1.000
_cell.length_b   1.000
_cell.length_c   1.000
_cell.angle_alpha   90.00
_cell.angle_beta   90.00
_cell.angle_gamma   90.00
#
_symmetry.space_group_name_H-M   'P 1'
#
loop_
_entity.id
_entity.type
_entity.pdbx_description
1 polymer ?
#
loop_
_entity_poly.entity_id
_entity_poly.type
_entity_poly.pdbx_seq_one_letter_code
_entity_poly.pdbx_strand_id
1 'polypeptide(L)'
;HADTLSMELSINGERILTNSGTGEYGLSAERLRQRGTAAHNTVSIGAADSSEVWSGFRVARRAHPFGLSITESMTESSVEAGGVVRITCAHDGFRWLKGRPRHKRTWVFSLKSVEITDAITWSAGAQPSPSCIDRTPIAHWHCAVEVASSSTVSVSLQPRESSPITLTITGGELAVAQTTFHPEFGVIRYQPKILAAISGACITTRIVW
;
A
#
# COMPACT_ATOMS: atom_id res chain seq x y z
N HIS A 1 -3.62 4.47 12.73
CA HIS A 1 -2.15 4.44 12.77
C HIS A 1 -1.65 5.53 11.84
N ALA A 2 -0.51 5.42 11.16
CA ALA A 2 -0.13 6.24 10.01
C ALA A 2 -0.51 5.52 8.69
N ASP A 3 -1.80 5.18 8.57
CA ASP A 3 -2.40 4.21 7.64
C ASP A 3 -3.29 4.87 6.57
N THR A 4 -3.15 6.18 6.35
CA THR A 4 -3.98 6.91 5.38
C THR A 4 -3.83 6.33 3.98
N LEU A 5 -4.97 6.09 3.32
CA LEU A 5 -5.10 5.42 2.02
C LEU A 5 -4.63 3.94 2.00
N SER A 6 -4.49 3.29 3.17
CA SER A 6 -4.33 1.84 3.23
C SER A 6 -5.59 1.11 2.76
N MET A 7 -5.44 -0.16 2.45
CA MET A 7 -6.54 -1.07 2.09
C MET A 7 -6.27 -2.49 2.60
N GLU A 8 -7.32 -3.29 2.66
CA GLU A 8 -7.24 -4.74 2.81
C GLU A 8 -8.04 -5.39 1.68
N LEU A 9 -7.64 -6.59 1.26
CA LEU A 9 -8.25 -7.28 0.13
C LEU A 9 -8.47 -8.74 0.48
N SER A 10 -9.72 -9.17 0.37
CA SER A 10 -10.10 -10.58 0.42
C SER A 10 -10.71 -10.98 -0.91
N ILE A 11 -10.33 -12.15 -1.41
CA ILE A 11 -10.82 -12.72 -2.68
C ILE A 11 -11.35 -14.11 -2.35
N ASN A 12 -12.58 -14.42 -2.78
CA ASN A 12 -13.26 -15.70 -2.53
C ASN A 12 -13.25 -16.15 -1.06
N GLY A 13 -13.38 -15.20 -0.12
CA GLY A 13 -13.38 -15.48 1.32
C GLY A 13 -12.00 -15.61 1.97
N GLU A 14 -10.92 -15.59 1.18
CA GLU A 14 -9.54 -15.64 1.68
C GLU A 14 -8.92 -14.24 1.77
N ARG A 15 -8.20 -13.95 2.86
CA ARG A 15 -7.43 -12.71 2.99
C ARG A 15 -6.19 -12.78 2.11
N ILE A 16 -6.02 -11.81 1.22
CA ILE A 16 -4.88 -11.72 0.31
C ILE A 16 -3.93 -10.61 0.76
N LEU A 17 -4.47 -9.43 1.04
CA LEU A 17 -3.72 -8.30 1.59
C LEU A 17 -4.29 -7.91 2.95
N THR A 18 -3.43 -7.81 3.96
CA THR A 18 -3.78 -7.43 5.34
C THR A 18 -2.93 -6.26 5.79
N ASN A 19 -3.30 -5.51 6.84
CA ASN A 19 -2.31 -4.70 7.54
C ASN A 19 -1.51 -5.57 8.52
N SER A 20 -0.44 -5.04 9.10
CA SER A 20 0.36 -5.75 10.12
C SER A 20 -0.40 -6.12 11.41
N GLY A 21 -1.56 -5.50 11.68
CA GLY A 21 -2.34 -5.74 12.89
C GLY A 21 -1.84 -4.97 14.11
N THR A 22 -2.29 -5.37 15.30
CA THR A 22 -1.85 -4.80 16.58
C THR A 22 -1.70 -5.92 17.61
N GLY A 23 -0.46 -6.31 17.88
CA GLY A 23 -0.15 -7.41 18.80
C GLY A 23 0.02 -6.96 20.25
N GLU A 24 0.24 -5.67 20.50
CA GLU A 24 0.52 -5.16 21.83
C GLU A 24 0.16 -3.67 21.97
N TYR A 25 0.15 -3.20 23.22
CA TYR A 25 0.11 -1.78 23.57
C TYR A 25 1.35 -1.42 24.38
N GLY A 26 1.62 -0.13 24.50
CA GLY A 26 2.79 0.37 25.22
C GLY A 26 3.75 1.11 24.30
N LEU A 27 5.03 1.11 24.67
CA LEU A 27 6.06 1.97 24.09
C LEU A 27 7.18 1.18 23.40
N SER A 28 6.95 -0.09 23.11
CA SER A 28 7.90 -0.97 22.44
C SER A 28 8.17 -0.53 21.00
N ALA A 29 9.33 -0.96 20.49
CA ALA A 29 9.69 -0.76 19.09
C ALA A 29 8.69 -1.43 18.13
N GLU A 30 8.16 -2.59 18.51
CA GLU A 30 7.16 -3.31 17.71
C GLU A 30 5.82 -2.57 17.68
N ARG A 31 5.36 -2.00 18.80
CA ARG A 31 4.19 -1.11 18.79
C ARG A 31 4.40 0.12 17.91
N LEU A 32 5.59 0.72 17.95
CA LEU A 32 5.92 1.86 17.09
C LEU A 32 5.90 1.45 15.61
N ARG A 33 6.50 0.30 15.27
CA ARG A 33 6.46 -0.29 13.93
C ARG A 33 5.02 -0.49 13.45
N GLN A 34 4.18 -1.17 14.24
CA GLN A 34 2.77 -1.43 13.91
C GLN A 34 1.96 -0.16 13.60
N ARG A 35 2.36 0.97 14.19
CA ARG A 35 1.71 2.26 13.98
C ARG A 35 2.26 3.04 12.78
N GLY A 36 3.44 2.68 12.28
CA GLY A 36 4.11 3.37 11.17
C GLY A 36 3.51 3.01 9.81
N THR A 37 3.69 3.88 8.83
CA THR A 37 3.15 3.77 7.48
C THR A 37 3.62 2.52 6.75
N ALA A 38 4.88 2.11 6.94
CA ALA A 38 5.41 0.88 6.34
C ALA A 38 4.71 -0.39 6.86
N ALA A 39 3.93 -0.34 7.94
CA ALA A 39 3.20 -1.47 8.48
C ALA A 39 1.77 -1.62 7.90
N HIS A 40 1.47 -0.82 6.87
CA HIS A 40 0.18 -0.75 6.20
C HIS A 40 0.33 -0.87 4.68
N ASN A 41 -0.76 -1.21 3.99
CA ASN A 41 -0.79 -1.32 2.53
C ASN A 41 -0.91 0.06 1.88
N THR A 42 0.08 0.93 2.04
CA THR A 42 0.10 2.31 1.51
C THR A 42 1.54 2.70 1.15
N VAL A 43 1.78 3.97 0.82
CA VAL A 43 3.11 4.47 0.42
C VAL A 43 3.82 5.18 1.57
N SER A 44 5.08 4.84 1.81
CA SER A 44 6.02 5.64 2.61
C SER A 44 6.99 6.42 1.71
N ILE A 45 7.63 7.47 2.23
CA ILE A 45 8.70 8.20 1.52
C ILE A 45 9.96 8.14 2.36
N GLY A 46 10.98 7.41 1.90
CA GLY A 46 12.14 7.06 2.71
C GLY A 46 11.71 6.36 4.00
N ALA A 47 12.29 6.80 5.13
CA ALA A 47 11.93 6.32 6.47
C ALA A 47 10.75 7.07 7.12
N ALA A 48 10.09 7.98 6.40
CA ALA A 48 9.05 8.84 6.97
C ALA A 48 7.67 8.20 6.96
N ASP A 49 6.93 8.42 8.05
CA ASP A 49 5.50 8.11 8.15
C ASP A 49 4.63 9.26 7.63
N SER A 50 3.47 8.91 7.07
CA SER A 50 2.47 9.87 6.58
C SER A 50 1.85 10.69 7.72
N SER A 51 1.75 10.10 8.91
CA SER A 51 1.43 10.79 10.15
C SER A 51 2.55 10.52 11.15
N GLU A 52 3.06 11.57 11.79
CA GLU A 52 4.24 11.51 12.64
C GLU A 52 3.91 10.80 13.96
N VAL A 53 4.33 9.54 14.10
CA VAL A 53 4.10 8.72 15.29
C VAL A 53 5.26 8.90 16.27
N TRP A 54 5.05 9.68 17.34
CA TRP A 54 6.11 9.97 18.33
C TRP A 54 6.25 8.92 19.42
N SER A 55 5.21 8.11 19.64
CA SER A 55 5.14 7.16 20.75
C SER A 55 3.96 6.20 20.56
N GLY A 56 3.74 5.28 21.50
CA GLY A 56 2.67 4.28 21.43
C GLY A 56 1.26 4.84 21.24
N PHE A 57 1.04 6.10 21.62
CA PHE A 57 -0.28 6.75 21.60
C PHE A 57 -0.27 8.19 21.08
N ARG A 58 0.90 8.78 20.78
CA ARG A 58 1.00 10.19 20.36
C ARG A 58 1.24 10.30 18.86
N VAL A 59 0.46 11.15 18.22
CA VAL A 59 0.62 11.53 16.81
C VAL A 59 0.77 13.04 16.78
N ALA A 60 1.84 13.52 16.16
CA ALA A 60 2.07 14.95 15.96
C ALA A 60 1.42 15.41 14.66
N ARG A 61 2.21 15.60 13.58
CA ARG A 61 1.67 15.97 12.27
C ARG A 61 0.82 14.82 11.73
N ARG A 62 -0.39 15.13 11.27
CA ARG A 62 -1.33 14.16 10.70
C ARG A 62 -1.38 14.31 9.18
N ALA A 63 -1.52 13.19 8.48
CA ALA A 63 -1.98 13.19 7.11
C ALA A 63 -3.44 13.61 7.06
N HIS A 64 -3.75 14.66 6.31
CA HIS A 64 -5.15 15.05 6.07
C HIS A 64 -5.54 14.58 4.67
N PRO A 65 -6.53 13.66 4.55
CA PRO A 65 -7.04 13.23 3.26
C PRO A 65 -7.86 14.35 2.60
N PHE A 66 -7.80 14.43 1.27
CA PHE A 66 -8.54 15.40 0.47
C PHE A 66 -8.75 14.87 -0.97
N GLY A 67 -9.68 15.51 -1.70
CA GLY A 67 -9.90 15.19 -3.11
C GLY A 67 -10.50 13.80 -3.36
N LEU A 68 -11.36 13.34 -2.45
CA LEU A 68 -12.13 12.11 -2.65
C LEU A 68 -13.03 12.25 -3.89
N SER A 69 -12.94 11.27 -4.78
CA SER A 69 -13.82 11.12 -5.93
C SER A 69 -14.13 9.64 -6.13
N ILE A 70 -15.41 9.34 -6.34
CA ILE A 70 -15.91 8.00 -6.61
C ILE A 70 -16.73 8.08 -7.89
N THR A 71 -16.39 7.25 -8.87
CA THR A 71 -17.13 7.14 -10.13
C THR A 71 -17.40 5.68 -10.43
N GLU A 72 -18.63 5.39 -10.85
CA GLU A 72 -19.07 4.05 -11.24
C GLU A 72 -19.48 4.11 -12.70
N SER A 73 -19.02 3.16 -13.50
CA SER A 73 -19.45 3.00 -14.89
C SER A 73 -19.90 1.58 -15.12
N MET A 74 -21.12 1.42 -15.63
CA MET A 74 -21.62 0.14 -16.12
C MET A 74 -21.26 0.03 -17.60
N THR A 75 -20.65 -1.07 -18.01
CA THR A 75 -20.54 -1.39 -19.44
C THR A 75 -21.89 -1.91 -19.92
N GLU A 76 -22.52 -1.20 -20.86
CA GLU A 76 -23.79 -1.62 -21.50
C GLU A 76 -23.63 -2.94 -22.28
N SER A 77 -22.40 -3.31 -22.62
CA SER A 77 -22.06 -4.50 -23.39
C SER A 77 -21.59 -5.61 -22.43
N SER A 78 -22.47 -6.58 -22.20
CA SER A 78 -22.33 -7.81 -21.41
C SER A 78 -22.47 -7.67 -19.89
N VAL A 79 -23.49 -8.36 -19.37
CA VAL A 79 -23.69 -8.71 -17.94
C VAL A 79 -22.43 -9.36 -17.34
N GLU A 80 -21.56 -9.91 -18.19
CA GLU A 80 -20.31 -10.59 -17.83
C GLU A 80 -19.12 -9.65 -17.58
N ALA A 81 -19.10 -8.42 -18.14
CA ALA A 81 -17.95 -7.52 -17.97
C ALA A 81 -17.89 -6.85 -16.58
N GLY A 82 -19.03 -6.82 -15.88
CA GLY A 82 -19.14 -6.18 -14.56
C GLY A 82 -18.98 -4.67 -14.59
N GLY A 83 -19.54 -3.97 -13.60
CA GLY A 83 -19.29 -2.54 -13.43
C GLY A 83 -17.83 -2.27 -13.07
N VAL A 84 -17.34 -1.07 -13.41
CA VAL A 84 -16.05 -0.56 -12.97
C VAL A 84 -16.27 0.52 -11.91
N VAL A 85 -15.63 0.36 -10.75
CA VAL A 85 -15.65 1.36 -9.67
C VAL A 85 -14.27 1.97 -9.56
N ARG A 86 -14.19 3.29 -9.73
CA ARG A 86 -12.96 4.06 -9.54
C ARG A 86 -13.08 4.93 -8.30
N ILE A 87 -12.16 4.77 -7.37
CA ILE A 87 -12.02 5.57 -6.16
C ILE A 87 -10.70 6.31 -6.24
N THR A 88 -10.68 7.60 -5.97
CA THR A 88 -9.46 8.42 -5.95
C THR A 88 -9.45 9.27 -4.69
N CYS A 89 -8.31 9.34 -4.01
CA CYS A 89 -8.12 10.24 -2.87
C CYS A 89 -6.63 10.59 -2.73
N ALA A 90 -6.31 11.70 -2.06
CA ALA A 90 -4.95 12.12 -1.78
C ALA A 90 -4.79 12.49 -0.31
N HIS A 91 -3.56 12.57 0.18
CA HIS A 91 -3.26 13.13 1.49
C HIS A 91 -1.97 13.96 1.48
N ASP A 92 -1.86 14.81 2.50
CA ASP A 92 -0.85 15.85 2.58
C ASP A 92 0.23 15.59 3.65
N GLY A 93 0.22 14.37 4.19
CA GLY A 93 1.02 13.93 5.34
C GLY A 93 2.54 14.05 5.21
N PHE A 94 3.07 14.12 3.98
CA PHE A 94 4.50 14.28 3.74
C PHE A 94 4.92 15.72 3.41
N ARG A 95 4.01 16.70 3.49
CA ARG A 95 4.29 18.11 3.12
C ARG A 95 5.38 18.79 3.94
N TRP A 96 5.75 18.21 5.09
CA TRP A 96 6.83 18.69 5.95
C TRP A 96 8.22 18.27 5.45
N LEU A 97 8.30 17.27 4.56
CA LEU A 97 9.55 16.87 3.90
C LEU A 97 9.97 17.90 2.84
N LYS A 98 11.27 17.91 2.50
CA LYS A 98 11.81 18.72 1.40
C LYS A 98 11.09 18.38 0.09
N GLY A 99 10.59 19.40 -0.60
CA GLY A 99 9.79 19.26 -1.82
C GLY A 99 8.29 19.09 -1.58
N ARG A 100 7.85 19.06 -0.32
CA ARG A 100 6.45 19.04 0.11
C ARG A 100 5.60 17.96 -0.60
N PRO A 101 6.07 16.69 -0.65
CA PRO A 101 5.40 15.66 -1.40
C PRO A 101 3.94 15.44 -0.94
N ARG A 102 3.09 15.09 -1.91
CA ARG A 102 1.71 14.67 -1.69
C ARG A 102 1.50 13.33 -2.37
N HIS A 103 0.84 12.43 -1.67
CA HIS A 103 0.50 11.10 -2.16
C HIS A 103 -0.96 11.08 -2.59
N LYS A 104 -1.21 10.64 -3.82
CA LYS A 104 -2.53 10.38 -4.38
C LYS A 104 -2.63 8.91 -4.75
N ARG A 105 -3.67 8.25 -4.30
CA ARG A 105 -3.99 6.87 -4.66
C ARG A 105 -5.28 6.81 -5.45
N THR A 106 -5.29 5.96 -6.47
CA THR A 106 -6.49 5.60 -7.23
C THR A 106 -6.65 4.09 -7.20
N TRP A 107 -7.85 3.62 -6.88
CA TRP A 107 -8.25 2.23 -7.04
C TRP A 107 -9.24 2.14 -8.20
N VAL A 108 -9.05 1.16 -9.08
CA VAL A 108 -10.00 0.79 -10.12
C VAL A 108 -10.35 -0.67 -9.92
N PHE A 109 -11.56 -0.93 -9.47
CA PHE A 109 -12.09 -2.27 -9.28
C PHE A 109 -12.85 -2.71 -10.52
N SER A 110 -12.59 -3.95 -10.93
CA SER A 110 -13.29 -4.68 -11.98
C SER A 110 -13.59 -6.09 -11.48
N LEU A 111 -14.36 -6.86 -12.24
CA LEU A 111 -14.84 -8.18 -11.82
C LEU A 111 -13.73 -9.15 -11.36
N LYS A 112 -12.57 -9.12 -12.04
CA LYS A 112 -11.44 -10.04 -11.79
C LYS A 112 -10.11 -9.33 -11.51
N SER A 113 -10.15 -8.03 -11.26
CA SER A 113 -8.93 -7.29 -10.98
C SER A 113 -9.16 -6.03 -10.16
N VAL A 114 -8.13 -5.65 -9.42
CA VAL A 114 -7.99 -4.28 -8.91
C VAL A 114 -6.69 -3.70 -9.43
N GLU A 115 -6.78 -2.48 -9.96
CA GLU A 115 -5.62 -1.67 -10.30
C GLU A 115 -5.49 -0.54 -9.28
N ILE A 116 -4.32 -0.42 -8.64
CA ILE A 116 -3.98 0.62 -7.70
C ILE A 116 -2.87 1.46 -8.28
N THR A 117 -3.13 2.75 -8.51
CA THR A 117 -2.11 3.70 -8.95
C THR A 117 -1.78 4.67 -7.83
N ASP A 118 -0.51 4.67 -7.43
CA ASP A 118 0.08 5.58 -6.45
C ASP A 118 0.91 6.63 -7.15
N ALA A 119 0.55 7.90 -6.98
CA ALA A 119 1.25 9.04 -7.57
C ALA A 119 1.80 9.94 -6.47
N ILE A 120 3.08 10.30 -6.60
CA ILE A 120 3.76 11.23 -5.71
C ILE A 120 4.03 12.51 -6.46
N THR A 121 3.40 13.60 -6.01
CA THR A 121 3.62 14.93 -6.57
C THR A 121 4.57 15.71 -5.68
N TRP A 122 5.52 16.39 -6.30
CA TRP A 122 6.52 17.23 -5.63
C TRP A 122 6.30 18.69 -6.03
N SER A 123 6.77 19.62 -5.20
CA SER A 123 6.90 21.01 -5.60
C SER A 123 7.80 21.12 -6.83
N ALA A 124 7.58 22.12 -7.69
CA ALA A 124 8.34 22.30 -8.92
C ALA A 124 9.85 22.25 -8.68
N GLY A 125 10.56 21.42 -9.47
CA GLY A 125 12.01 21.23 -9.36
C GLY A 125 12.49 20.51 -8.09
N ALA A 126 11.59 20.01 -7.24
CA ALA A 126 11.96 19.41 -5.95
C ALA A 126 11.91 17.88 -5.95
N GLN A 127 11.61 17.25 -7.09
CA GLN A 127 11.66 15.79 -7.23
C GLN A 127 13.07 15.29 -6.89
N PRO A 128 13.20 14.29 -6.00
CA PRO A 128 14.50 13.74 -5.65
C PRO A 128 15.15 13.06 -6.85
N SER A 129 16.49 13.09 -6.89
CA SER A 129 17.26 12.20 -7.77
C SER A 129 16.89 10.74 -7.48
N PRO A 130 16.84 9.85 -8.49
CA PRO A 130 16.65 8.41 -8.27
C PRO A 130 17.65 7.78 -7.28
N SER A 131 18.84 8.38 -7.11
CA SER A 131 19.84 7.94 -6.14
C SER A 131 19.58 8.38 -4.69
N CYS A 132 18.56 9.20 -4.44
CA CYS A 132 18.25 9.72 -3.10
C CYS A 132 17.35 8.75 -2.33
N ILE A 133 17.97 7.72 -1.76
CA ILE A 133 17.31 6.63 -1.02
C ILE A 133 16.38 7.16 0.09
N ASP A 134 16.80 8.20 0.82
CA ASP A 134 16.04 8.80 1.93
C ASP A 134 14.73 9.49 1.49
N ARG A 135 14.50 9.63 0.19
CA ARG A 135 13.28 10.22 -0.38
C ARG A 135 12.64 9.34 -1.44
N THR A 136 13.06 8.08 -1.56
CA THR A 136 12.45 7.10 -2.45
C THR A 136 11.08 6.70 -1.90
N PRO A 137 9.99 6.91 -2.66
CA PRO A 137 8.69 6.40 -2.28
C PRO A 137 8.63 4.88 -2.45
N ILE A 138 8.00 4.19 -1.50
CA ILE A 138 7.83 2.73 -1.52
C ILE A 138 6.38 2.41 -1.23
N ALA A 139 5.71 1.73 -2.16
CA ALA A 139 4.41 1.11 -1.92
C ALA A 139 4.61 -0.24 -1.21
N HIS A 140 3.86 -0.44 -0.13
CA HIS A 140 3.95 -1.62 0.71
C HIS A 140 2.72 -2.51 0.50
N TRP A 141 2.91 -3.83 0.38
CA TRP A 141 1.83 -4.81 0.32
C TRP A 141 2.14 -5.99 1.23
N HIS A 142 1.34 -6.18 2.26
CA HIS A 142 1.49 -7.24 3.26
C HIS A 142 0.59 -8.42 2.87
N CYS A 143 1.22 -9.51 2.44
CA CYS A 143 0.54 -10.67 1.86
C CYS A 143 0.15 -11.64 2.97
N ALA A 144 -1.13 -11.98 3.07
CA ALA A 144 -1.63 -13.00 4.01
C ALA A 144 -1.51 -14.44 3.47
N VAL A 145 -1.00 -14.58 2.25
CA VAL A 145 -0.76 -15.84 1.53
C VAL A 145 0.70 -15.94 1.11
N GLU A 146 1.15 -17.15 0.78
CA GLU A 146 2.52 -17.39 0.38
C GLU A 146 2.84 -16.77 -1.00
N VAL A 147 4.12 -16.45 -1.19
CA VAL A 147 4.67 -16.04 -2.48
C VAL A 147 5.26 -17.28 -3.16
N ALA A 148 4.62 -17.75 -4.23
CA ALA A 148 5.07 -18.92 -4.99
C ALA A 148 6.26 -18.59 -5.90
N SER A 149 6.25 -17.40 -6.51
CA SER A 149 7.37 -16.91 -7.33
C SER A 149 7.37 -15.38 -7.38
N SER A 150 8.53 -14.80 -7.69
CA SER A 150 8.67 -13.35 -7.85
C SER A 150 9.74 -12.98 -8.88
N SER A 151 9.57 -11.81 -9.48
CA SER A 151 10.56 -11.08 -10.28
C SER A 151 10.61 -9.62 -9.81
N THR A 152 11.35 -8.74 -10.49
CA THR A 152 11.36 -7.31 -10.16
C THR A 152 10.07 -6.57 -10.51
N VAL A 153 9.11 -7.21 -11.20
CA VAL A 153 7.86 -6.56 -11.65
C VAL A 153 6.61 -7.39 -11.42
N SER A 154 6.73 -8.63 -10.94
CA SER A 154 5.60 -9.53 -10.76
C SER A 154 5.79 -10.46 -9.56
N VAL A 155 4.70 -10.79 -8.89
CA VAL A 155 4.63 -11.78 -7.80
C VAL A 155 3.42 -12.67 -8.02
N SER A 156 3.62 -13.98 -7.92
CA SER A 156 2.54 -14.96 -7.86
C SER A 156 2.26 -15.30 -6.40
N LEU A 157 1.03 -15.00 -5.97
CA LEU A 157 0.51 -15.29 -4.64
C LEU A 157 -0.31 -16.57 -4.69
N GLN A 158 -0.15 -17.42 -3.67
CA GLN A 158 -0.81 -18.73 -3.62
C GLN A 158 -1.80 -18.80 -2.45
N PRO A 159 -3.08 -18.47 -2.67
CA PRO A 159 -4.15 -18.80 -1.73
C PRO A 159 -4.29 -20.31 -1.54
N ARG A 160 -4.97 -20.72 -0.46
CA ARG A 160 -5.17 -22.14 -0.15
C ARG A 160 -6.32 -22.76 -0.94
N GLU A 161 -7.38 -21.99 -1.16
CA GLU A 161 -8.66 -22.49 -1.69
C GLU A 161 -8.98 -21.94 -3.09
N SER A 162 -8.13 -21.05 -3.62
CA SER A 162 -8.36 -20.39 -4.90
C SER A 162 -7.13 -20.41 -5.83
N SER A 163 -7.38 -20.12 -7.11
CA SER A 163 -6.36 -20.02 -8.15
C SER A 163 -5.27 -19.01 -7.76
N PRO A 164 -4.03 -19.18 -8.27
CA PRO A 164 -2.96 -18.23 -8.04
C PRO A 164 -3.35 -16.81 -8.44
N ILE A 165 -3.04 -15.85 -7.57
CA ILE A 165 -3.29 -14.43 -7.80
C ILE A 165 -2.00 -13.81 -8.32
N THR A 166 -2.08 -13.04 -9.39
CA THR A 166 -0.92 -12.35 -9.95
C THR A 166 -0.96 -10.88 -9.53
N LEU A 167 0.12 -10.41 -8.90
CA LEU A 167 0.37 -9.00 -8.64
C LEU A 167 1.49 -8.53 -9.57
N THR A 168 1.20 -7.59 -10.46
CA THR A 168 2.21 -6.94 -11.31
C THR A 168 2.36 -5.48 -10.98
N ILE A 169 3.52 -4.91 -11.26
CA ILE A 169 3.76 -3.47 -11.17
C ILE A 169 4.27 -2.87 -12.48
N THR A 170 3.97 -1.60 -12.68
CA THR A 170 4.54 -0.74 -13.73
C THR A 170 4.95 0.59 -13.11
N GLY A 171 6.13 1.13 -13.45
CA GLY A 171 6.63 2.41 -12.90
C GLY A 171 7.53 2.26 -11.67
N GLY A 172 8.11 1.08 -11.47
CA GLY A 172 8.98 0.78 -10.33
C GLY A 172 9.58 -0.62 -10.41
N GLU A 173 10.25 -1.00 -9.33
CA GLU A 173 10.74 -2.36 -9.10
C GLU A 173 10.23 -2.86 -7.75
N LEU A 174 9.89 -4.14 -7.69
CA LEU A 174 9.48 -4.79 -6.45
C LEU A 174 10.53 -5.75 -5.92
N ALA A 175 10.52 -5.90 -4.61
CA ALA A 175 11.24 -6.93 -3.87
C ALA A 175 10.30 -7.58 -2.86
N VAL A 176 10.56 -8.85 -2.53
CA VAL A 176 9.85 -9.58 -1.48
C VAL A 176 10.71 -9.59 -0.23
N ALA A 177 10.13 -9.16 0.88
CA ALA A 177 10.72 -9.17 2.21
C ALA A 177 9.84 -9.98 3.17
N GLN A 178 10.34 -10.18 4.39
CA GLN A 178 9.57 -10.77 5.49
C GLN A 178 9.08 -9.67 6.44
N THR A 179 7.91 -9.88 7.04
CA THR A 179 7.33 -9.01 8.07
C THR A 179 6.56 -9.85 9.09
N THR A 180 6.10 -9.21 10.16
CA THR A 180 5.21 -9.81 11.16
C THR A 180 3.80 -9.26 11.04
N PHE A 181 2.84 -10.17 11.21
CA PHE A 181 1.40 -9.96 11.27
C PHE A 181 0.86 -10.40 12.63
N HIS A 182 -0.04 -9.58 13.17
CA HIS A 182 -0.61 -9.72 14.50
C HIS A 182 -2.13 -9.81 14.40
N PRO A 183 -2.69 -11.02 14.18
CA PRO A 183 -4.13 -11.21 14.01
C PRO A 183 -4.91 -10.93 15.31
N GLU A 184 -4.25 -11.09 16.45
CA GLU A 184 -4.78 -10.85 17.78
C GLU A 184 -3.65 -10.51 18.75
N PHE A 185 -4.01 -10.07 19.97
CA PHE A 185 -3.05 -9.62 20.97
C PHE A 185 -2.12 -10.77 21.39
N GLY A 186 -0.82 -10.50 21.44
CA GLY A 186 0.21 -11.47 21.81
C GLY A 186 0.53 -12.53 20.75
N VAL A 187 -0.15 -12.53 19.59
CA VAL A 187 0.09 -13.52 18.53
C VAL A 187 0.89 -12.91 17.40
N ILE A 188 1.99 -13.57 17.05
CA ILE A 188 2.90 -13.15 15.98
C ILE A 188 2.91 -14.24 14.91
N ARG A 189 2.69 -13.84 13.65
CA ARG A 189 2.89 -14.68 12.47
C ARG A 189 3.84 -14.00 11.52
N TYR A 190 4.74 -14.76 10.91
CA TYR A 190 5.57 -14.26 9.82
C TYR A 190 4.80 -14.34 8.52
N GLN A 191 4.91 -13.30 7.70
CA GLN A 191 4.30 -13.30 6.38
C GLN A 191 5.14 -12.52 5.36
N PRO A 192 4.98 -12.80 4.05
CA PRO A 192 5.64 -12.04 3.01
C PRO A 192 5.13 -10.60 2.96
N LYS A 193 6.02 -9.71 2.53
CA LYS A 193 5.70 -8.32 2.23
C LYS A 193 6.37 -7.92 0.93
N ILE A 194 5.59 -7.38 0.01
CA ILE A 194 6.10 -6.80 -1.24
C ILE A 194 6.41 -5.33 -0.98
N LEU A 195 7.61 -4.92 -1.39
CA LEU A 195 8.09 -3.55 -1.36
C LEU A 195 8.27 -3.11 -2.80
N ALA A 196 7.46 -2.16 -3.28
CA ALA A 196 7.55 -1.66 -4.64
C ALA A 196 8.08 -0.22 -4.64
N ALA A 197 9.36 -0.07 -5.01
CA ALA A 197 10.03 1.22 -5.09
C ALA A 197 9.57 1.98 -6.34
N ILE A 198 9.12 3.22 -6.15
CA ILE A 198 8.60 4.06 -7.24
C ILE A 198 9.77 4.75 -7.93
N SER A 199 10.01 4.45 -9.21
CA SER A 199 11.12 5.03 -9.98
C SER A 199 10.75 6.30 -10.76
N GLY A 200 9.45 6.64 -10.82
CA GLY A 200 8.92 7.81 -11.53
C GLY A 200 7.92 8.63 -10.72
N ALA A 201 6.99 9.28 -11.42
CA ALA A 201 5.92 10.07 -10.80
C ALA A 201 4.82 9.20 -10.16
N CYS A 202 4.65 7.98 -10.67
CA CYS A 202 3.68 7.02 -10.17
C CYS A 202 4.15 5.57 -10.35
N ILE A 203 3.52 4.68 -9.58
CA ILE A 203 3.56 3.25 -9.77
C ILE A 203 2.13 2.74 -9.87
N THR A 204 1.90 1.74 -10.72
CA THR A 204 0.62 1.04 -10.82
C THR A 204 0.83 -0.40 -10.43
N THR A 205 0.09 -0.85 -9.40
CA THR A 205 0.00 -2.25 -8.98
C THR A 205 -1.30 -2.82 -9.53
N ARG A 206 -1.23 -3.91 -10.28
CA ARG A 206 -2.41 -4.63 -10.79
C ARG A 206 -2.48 -6.01 -10.17
N ILE A 207 -3.61 -6.33 -9.54
CA ILE A 207 -3.87 -7.62 -8.91
C ILE A 207 -4.98 -8.30 -9.70
N VAL A 208 -4.73 -9.52 -10.18
CA VAL A 208 -5.66 -10.31 -11.01
C VAL A 208 -5.87 -11.69 -10.38
N TRP A 209 -7.13 -12.14 -10.34
CA TRP A 209 -7.56 -13.43 -9.78
C TRP A 209 -8.48 -14.21 -10.73
#